data_AF-A0AAW1UMB4-F1
#
_entry.id   AF-A0AAW1UMB4-F1
#
_cell.length_a   1.000
_cell.length_b   1.000
_cell.length_c   1.000
_cell.angle_alpha   90.00
_cell.angle_beta   90.00
_cell.angle_gamma   90.00
#
_symmetry.space_group_name_H-M   'P 1'
#
loop_
_entity.id
_entity.type
_entity.pdbx_description
1 polymer ?
#
loop_
_entity_poly.entity_id
_entity_poly.type
_entity_poly.pdbx_seq_one_letter_code
_entity_poly.pdbx_strand_id
1 'polypeptide(L)'
;MKMNEEPVDEITLNAKHKNLYLLPTEDCGMTTMQFRVVHGDKASLGEYPWMALIVYAMPDGLEFLCGGTLISKRYILTAAHCVVSNIM
;
A
#
# COMPACT_ATOMS: atom_id res chain seq x y z
N MET A 1 18.03 -26.32 -5.99
CA MET A 1 17.61 -25.78 -4.69
C MET A 1 16.10 -25.92 -4.62
N LYS A 2 15.61 -26.84 -3.79
CA LYS A 2 14.18 -26.94 -3.50
C LYS A 2 13.86 -25.84 -2.48
N MET A 3 12.90 -24.99 -2.80
CA MET A 3 12.24 -24.19 -1.78
C MET A 3 11.32 -25.16 -1.05
N ASN A 4 11.58 -25.36 0.23
CA ASN A 4 10.70 -26.12 1.08
C ASN A 4 9.48 -25.23 1.33
N GLU A 5 8.28 -25.74 1.06
CA GLU A 5 7.06 -25.16 1.62
C GLU A 5 7.19 -25.29 3.14
N GLU A 6 7.36 -24.15 3.84
CA GLU A 6 7.11 -24.15 5.28
C GLU A 6 5.63 -24.44 5.49
N PRO A 7 5.28 -25.32 6.44
CA PRO A 7 3.89 -25.59 6.73
C PRO A 7 3.27 -24.31 7.29
N VAL A 8 1.99 -24.10 7.02
CA VAL A 8 1.22 -22.99 7.59
C VAL A 8 1.05 -23.29 9.09
N ASP A 9 2.13 -23.06 9.84
CA ASP A 9 2.27 -23.46 11.23
C ASP A 9 1.50 -22.50 12.14
N GLU A 10 0.94 -23.07 13.21
CA GLU A 10 0.06 -22.59 14.28
C GLU A 10 0.21 -21.14 14.82
N ILE A 11 1.20 -20.38 14.38
CA ILE A 11 1.43 -18.96 14.68
C ILE A 11 0.39 -18.07 13.98
N THR A 12 -0.21 -18.51 12.87
CA THR A 12 -1.12 -17.66 12.08
C THR A 12 -2.53 -17.48 12.69
N LEU A 13 -2.96 -18.33 13.64
CA LEU A 13 -4.30 -18.23 14.22
C LEU A 13 -4.38 -17.26 15.41
N ASN A 14 -3.29 -17.06 16.15
CA ASN A 14 -3.17 -16.06 17.22
C ASN A 14 -2.81 -14.65 16.73
N ALA A 15 -2.60 -14.47 15.41
CA ALA A 15 -2.22 -13.21 14.79
C ALA A 15 -3.31 -12.62 13.87
N LYS A 16 -4.58 -13.03 14.01
CA LYS A 16 -5.70 -12.29 13.39
C LYS A 16 -5.84 -10.94 14.07
N HIS A 17 -5.13 -9.94 13.53
CA HIS A 17 -5.33 -8.56 13.94
C HIS A 17 -6.82 -8.22 13.87
N LYS A 18 -7.37 -7.62 14.92
CA LYS A 18 -8.82 -7.37 15.07
C LYS A 18 -9.47 -6.64 13.89
N ASN A 19 -8.68 -5.92 13.08
CA ASN A 19 -9.14 -5.16 11.92
C ASN A 19 -8.86 -5.84 10.56
N LEU A 20 -8.43 -7.11 10.53
CA LEU A 20 -8.13 -7.81 9.28
C LEU A 20 -9.35 -7.89 8.35
N TYR A 21 -10.56 -7.96 8.92
CA TYR A 21 -11.83 -7.97 8.19
C TYR A 21 -12.09 -6.69 7.38
N LEU A 22 -11.34 -5.61 7.60
CA LEU A 22 -11.47 -4.36 6.84
C LEU A 22 -10.79 -4.43 5.46
N LEU A 23 -9.92 -5.42 5.25
CA LEU A 23 -9.16 -5.56 4.01
C LEU A 23 -9.91 -6.47 3.02
N PRO A 24 -10.05 -6.07 1.74
CA PRO A 24 -10.51 -6.97 0.70
C PRO A 24 -9.38 -7.94 0.36
N THR A 25 -9.52 -9.21 0.76
CA THR A 25 -8.50 -10.26 0.48
C THR A 25 -8.62 -10.85 -0.92
N GLU A 26 -9.80 -10.74 -1.54
CA GLU A 26 -10.09 -11.38 -2.83
C GLU A 26 -9.93 -10.43 -4.03
N ASP A 27 -10.26 -9.15 -3.85
CA ASP A 27 -10.32 -8.14 -4.93
C ASP A 27 -9.27 -7.04 -4.70
N CYS A 28 -7.98 -7.35 -4.82
CA CYS A 28 -6.89 -6.40 -4.61
C CYS A 28 -5.71 -6.62 -5.58
N GLY A 29 -4.88 -5.59 -5.77
CA GLY A 29 -3.60 -5.72 -6.49
C GLY A 29 -3.67 -6.03 -7.99
N MET A 30 -4.85 -5.94 -8.61
CA MET A 30 -5.04 -6.21 -10.04
C MET A 30 -4.28 -5.20 -10.91
N THR A 31 -3.23 -5.65 -11.59
CA THR A 31 -2.49 -4.88 -12.60
C THR A 31 -2.23 -5.73 -13.83
N THR A 32 -2.10 -5.09 -14.99
CA THR A 32 -1.67 -5.75 -16.23
C THR A 32 -0.16 -6.05 -16.23
N MET A 33 0.58 -5.53 -15.24
CA MET A 33 2.02 -5.74 -15.13
C MET A 33 2.36 -7.11 -14.52
N GLN A 34 2.82 -8.01 -15.37
CA GLN A 34 3.23 -9.38 -15.00
C GLN A 34 4.74 -9.53 -14.76
N PHE A 35 5.53 -8.48 -15.04
CA PHE A 35 6.99 -8.51 -14.98
C PHE A 35 7.53 -7.41 -14.09
N ARG A 36 8.77 -7.59 -13.63
CA ARG A 36 9.49 -6.54 -12.91
C ARG A 36 9.74 -5.36 -13.85
N VAL A 37 9.53 -4.15 -13.33
CA VAL A 37 9.86 -2.91 -14.04
C VAL A 37 11.39 -2.79 -14.16
N VAL A 38 11.89 -2.74 -15.39
CA VAL A 38 13.30 -2.50 -15.71
C VAL A 38 13.33 -1.36 -16.73
N HIS A 39 14.09 -0.29 -16.46
CA HIS A 39 14.05 0.97 -17.24
C HIS A 39 12.62 1.54 -17.39
N GLY A 40 11.86 1.56 -16.30
CA GLY A 40 10.44 1.88 -16.33
C GLY A 40 10.08 3.21 -16.99
N ASP A 41 8.89 3.23 -17.59
CA ASP A 41 8.29 4.40 -18.20
C ASP A 41 7.24 5.05 -17.28
N LYS A 42 6.69 6.19 -17.72
CA LYS A 42 5.54 6.81 -17.04
C LYS A 42 4.34 5.86 -17.07
N ALA A 43 3.72 5.67 -15.92
CA ALA A 43 2.50 4.88 -15.79
C ALA A 43 1.36 5.48 -16.62
N SER A 44 0.55 4.62 -17.23
CA SER A 44 -0.69 4.98 -17.90
C SER A 44 -1.77 5.37 -16.88
N LEU A 45 -2.77 6.13 -17.35
CA LEU A 45 -3.90 6.50 -16.51
C LEU A 45 -4.61 5.24 -15.99
N GLY A 46 -4.71 5.11 -14.67
CA GLY A 46 -5.36 3.97 -14.02
C GLY A 46 -4.53 2.69 -13.96
N GLU A 47 -3.25 2.69 -14.33
CA GLU A 47 -2.38 1.50 -14.29
C GLU A 47 -2.15 0.98 -12.87
N TYR A 48 -2.10 1.90 -11.90
CA TYR A 48 -1.97 1.61 -10.47
C TYR A 48 -3.08 2.34 -9.72
N PRO A 49 -4.33 1.83 -9.75
CA PRO A 49 -5.50 2.56 -9.26
C PRO A 49 -5.53 2.76 -7.74
N TRP A 50 -4.68 2.04 -7.00
CA TRP A 50 -4.51 2.21 -5.57
C TRP A 50 -3.57 3.35 -5.17
N MET A 51 -2.91 4.02 -6.13
CA MET A 51 -2.02 5.13 -5.82
C MET A 51 -2.80 6.33 -5.26
N ALA A 52 -2.42 6.79 -4.07
CA ALA A 52 -2.98 7.97 -3.44
C ALA A 52 -1.94 9.07 -3.28
N LEU A 53 -2.35 10.31 -3.49
CA LEU A 53 -1.56 11.51 -3.21
C LEU A 53 -2.04 12.13 -1.90
N ILE A 54 -1.13 12.36 -0.95
CA ILE A 54 -1.43 13.02 0.31
C ILE A 54 -1.03 14.49 0.17
N VAL A 55 -2.01 15.37 0.39
CA VAL A 55 -1.88 16.82 0.21
C VAL A 55 -1.99 17.51 1.57
N TYR A 56 -1.03 18.37 1.87
CA TYR A 56 -0.98 19.14 3.11
C TYR A 56 -1.40 20.58 2.85
N ALA A 57 -2.28 21.10 3.71
CA ALA A 57 -2.62 22.51 3.72
C ALA A 57 -1.57 23.25 4.56
N MET A 58 -0.74 24.04 3.88
CA MET A 58 0.34 24.84 4.44
C MET A 58 -0.05 26.34 4.41
N PRO A 59 0.61 27.20 5.20
CA PRO A 59 0.30 28.63 5.24
C PRO A 59 0.38 29.34 3.87
N ASP A 60 1.24 28.85 2.97
CA ASP A 60 1.53 29.40 1.65
C ASP A 60 0.85 28.63 0.50
N GLY A 61 0.13 27.54 0.78
CA GLY A 61 -0.62 26.81 -0.23
C GLY A 61 -0.82 25.33 0.06
N LEU A 62 -0.98 24.54 -1.01
CA LEU A 62 -1.06 23.10 -0.94
C LEU A 62 0.28 22.48 -1.29
N GLU A 63 0.78 21.59 -0.44
CA GLU A 63 2.01 20.83 -0.69
C GLU A 63 1.73 19.34 -0.91
N PHE A 64 2.46 18.75 -1.86
CA PHE A 64 2.30 17.36 -2.31
C PHE A 64 3.53 16.53 -1.90
N LEU A 65 3.65 16.22 -0.61
CA LEU A 65 4.91 15.67 -0.07
C LEU A 65 4.92 14.14 0.07
N CYS A 66 3.76 13.49 0.11
CA CYS A 66 3.67 12.07 0.40
C CYS A 66 2.71 11.33 -0.52
N GLY A 67 2.98 10.03 -0.66
CA GLY A 67 2.07 9.07 -1.29
C GLY A 67 1.37 8.17 -0.27
N GLY A 68 0.48 7.34 -0.79
CA GLY A 68 -0.15 6.26 -0.05
C GLY A 68 -0.72 5.19 -0.98
N THR A 69 -1.24 4.13 -0.39
CA THR A 69 -1.87 3.00 -1.09
C THR A 69 -3.28 2.77 -0.55
N LEU A 70 -4.28 2.77 -1.43
CA LEU A 70 -5.63 2.37 -1.09
C LEU A 70 -5.67 0.87 -0.78
N ILE A 71 -5.88 0.52 0.49
CA ILE A 71 -5.91 -0.87 0.98
C ILE A 71 -7.33 -1.37 1.24
N SER A 72 -8.34 -0.49 1.17
CA SER A 72 -9.76 -0.83 1.25
C SER A 72 -10.59 0.36 0.76
N LYS A 73 -11.92 0.24 0.77
CA LYS A 73 -12.84 1.36 0.42
C LYS A 73 -12.69 2.62 1.27
N ARG A 74 -12.03 2.56 2.43
CA ARG A 74 -11.96 3.67 3.40
C ARG A 74 -10.59 3.95 4.00
N TYR A 75 -9.57 3.15 3.67
CA TYR A 75 -8.27 3.24 4.33
C TYR A 75 -7.15 3.36 3.31
N ILE A 76 -6.29 4.36 3.53
CA ILE A 76 -5.00 4.54 2.86
C ILE A 76 -3.90 4.09 3.82
N LEU A 77 -3.00 3.22 3.34
CA LEU A 77 -1.73 2.92 3.98
C LEU A 77 -0.67 3.96 3.56
N THR A 78 0.09 4.48 4.52
CA THR A 78 1.18 5.42 4.26
C THR A 78 2.25 5.31 5.37
N ALA A 79 3.35 6.04 5.22
CA ALA A 79 4.40 6.10 6.22
C ALA A 79 3.96 6.96 7.43
N ALA A 80 4.38 6.58 8.63
CA ALA A 80 4.06 7.32 9.84
C ALA A 80 4.54 8.78 9.79
N HIS A 81 5.73 9.04 9.24
CA HIS A 81 6.29 10.39 9.11
C HIS A 81 5.50 11.29 8.14
N CYS A 82 4.64 10.72 7.28
CA CYS A 82 3.74 11.51 6.46
C CYS A 82 2.61 12.13 7.30
N VAL A 83 2.16 11.46 8.37
CA VAL A 83 0.99 11.91 9.15
C VAL A 83 1.35 12.43 10.55
N VAL A 84 2.54 12.12 11.05
CA VAL A 84 3.05 12.61 12.32
C VAL A 84 4.30 13.44 12.04
N SER A 85 4.24 14.73 12.33
CA SER A 85 5.23 15.75 11.98
C SER A 85 6.60 15.62 12.68
N ASN A 86 6.91 14.48 13.28
CA ASN A 86 8.20 14.21 13.92
C ASN A 86 8.56 12.74 13.73
N ILE A 87 9.40 12.44 12.74
CA ILE A 87 10.59 11.59 12.88
C ILE A 87 11.49 11.96 11.68
N MET A 88 12.57 12.65 12.04
CA MET A 88 13.79 12.82 11.25
C MET A 88 14.55 11.49 11.20
#